data_AF-A0AAD1VT37-F1
#
_entry.id   AF-A0AAD1VT37-F1
#
_cell.length_a   1.000
_cell.length_b   1.000
_cell.length_c   1.000
_cell.angle_alpha   90.00
_cell.angle_beta   90.00
_cell.angle_gamma   90.00
#
_symmetry.space_group_name_H-M   'P 1'
#
loop_
_entity.id
_entity.type
_entity.pdbx_description
1 polymer ?
#
loop_
_entity_poly.entity_id
_entity_poly.type
_entity_poly.pdbx_seq_one_letter_code
_entity_poly.pdbx_strand_id
1 'polypeptide(L)'
;MVPPDPTSNQGTKGSIRLDSRLLPRDQGSLNQAPSTYVDGSPGRLLTHPLLSDWVLDIFNYSLRRRTRVRYKQMIEEFKAWEVSFNSLSHESDTISLALEFLTLKYHPGLAVSAIKTYSSALNFLIPNLTQDALYLRLLKGLYVCRPSTLRYTSTWGVDLLLNYLNSLVNDQIDLKWTAIKLASLLALALAARGSELTQLNIVDPWLSRTPGGFHVILKGRQKTSHIFL
;
A
#
# COMPACT_ATOMS: atom_id res chain seq x y z
N MET A 1 -25.48 6.92 64.56
CA MET A 1 -24.83 5.67 65.04
C MET A 1 -25.12 4.58 64.01
N VAL A 2 -24.03 4.04 63.44
CA VAL A 2 -23.74 2.75 62.76
C VAL A 2 -24.86 1.67 62.72
N PRO A 3 -24.79 0.65 61.82
CA PRO A 3 -25.32 0.54 60.46
C PRO A 3 -26.32 -0.66 60.35
N PRO A 4 -26.67 -1.15 59.13
CA PRO A 4 -26.17 -2.48 58.78
C PRO A 4 -25.75 -2.67 57.30
N ASP A 5 -24.71 -3.50 57.11
CA ASP A 5 -24.22 -4.16 55.89
C ASP A 5 -25.16 -5.31 55.41
N PRO A 6 -24.80 -6.16 54.42
CA PRO A 6 -24.46 -5.90 53.02
C PRO A 6 -25.28 -6.82 52.09
N THR A 7 -25.76 -6.35 50.94
CA THR A 7 -26.31 -7.26 49.90
C THR A 7 -25.37 -7.38 48.72
N SER A 8 -24.85 -8.61 48.59
CA SER A 8 -24.27 -9.21 47.40
C SER A 8 -24.97 -8.79 46.10
N ASN A 9 -24.19 -8.43 45.07
CA ASN A 9 -24.63 -8.80 43.72
C ASN A 9 -23.43 -9.21 42.85
N GLN A 10 -23.54 -10.43 42.34
CA GLN A 10 -22.59 -11.10 41.49
C GLN A 10 -22.59 -10.48 40.09
N GLY A 11 -21.44 -10.50 39.42
CA GLY A 11 -21.28 -10.01 38.07
C GLY A 11 -22.10 -10.79 37.05
N THR A 12 -22.57 -10.09 36.02
CA THR A 12 -22.88 -10.73 34.73
C THR A 12 -22.39 -9.84 33.59
N LYS A 13 -21.58 -10.48 32.74
CA LYS A 13 -20.97 -10.05 31.47
C LYS A 13 -21.85 -9.10 30.64
N GLY A 14 -21.29 -7.94 30.30
CA GLY A 14 -21.83 -7.06 29.24
C GLY A 14 -21.65 -7.73 27.87
N SER A 15 -22.78 -8.19 27.30
CA SER A 15 -22.88 -8.62 25.91
C SER A 15 -22.94 -7.39 25.01
N ILE A 16 -21.95 -7.21 24.14
CA ILE A 16 -21.97 -6.20 23.08
C ILE A 16 -22.94 -6.72 22.02
N ARG A 17 -24.18 -6.21 22.01
CA ARG A 17 -25.14 -6.44 20.92
C ARG A 17 -24.70 -5.62 19.70
N LEU A 18 -24.22 -6.30 18.66
CA LEU A 18 -24.08 -5.73 17.32
C LEU A 18 -25.47 -5.35 16.80
N ASP A 19 -25.62 -4.07 16.43
CA ASP A 19 -26.87 -3.50 15.93
C ASP A 19 -27.25 -4.16 14.58
N SER A 20 -28.37 -4.88 14.58
CA SER A 20 -28.88 -5.69 13.45
C SER A 20 -29.36 -4.86 12.27
N ARG A 21 -29.14 -3.54 12.29
CA ARG A 21 -29.49 -2.59 11.22
C ARG A 21 -28.39 -2.43 10.16
N LEU A 22 -27.19 -3.00 10.36
CA LEU A 22 -26.11 -3.02 9.37
C LEU A 22 -26.09 -4.27 8.47
N LEU A 23 -27.06 -5.18 8.63
CA LEU A 23 -27.25 -6.31 7.73
C LEU A 23 -28.39 -6.01 6.74
N PRO A 24 -28.22 -6.27 5.44
CA PRO A 24 -29.32 -6.19 4.48
C PRO A 24 -30.45 -7.14 4.90
N ARG A 25 -31.69 -6.63 4.92
CA ARG A 25 -32.89 -7.45 5.10
C ARG A 25 -33.06 -8.38 3.90
N ASP A 26 -32.86 -9.66 4.14
CA ASP A 26 -33.19 -10.73 3.20
C ASP A 26 -34.70 -10.95 3.16
N GLN A 27 -35.25 -11.25 1.98
CA GLN A 27 -36.19 -12.36 1.72
C GLN A 27 -36.50 -12.42 0.21
N GLY A 28 -35.96 -13.43 -0.48
CA GLY A 28 -36.46 -13.82 -1.79
C GLY A 28 -35.47 -14.61 -2.65
N SER A 29 -35.54 -15.94 -2.54
CA SER A 29 -34.95 -16.97 -3.42
C SER A 29 -33.44 -17.23 -3.31
N LEU A 30 -33.13 -18.41 -2.76
CA LEU A 30 -31.94 -19.19 -3.13
C LEU A 30 -31.81 -19.23 -4.66
N ASN A 31 -30.57 -19.12 -5.13
CA ASN A 31 -30.08 -19.20 -6.50
C ASN A 31 -29.88 -17.85 -7.20
N GLN A 32 -28.62 -17.66 -7.58
CA GLN A 32 -28.03 -16.58 -8.36
C GLN A 32 -27.62 -15.36 -7.55
N ALA A 33 -26.48 -15.51 -6.87
CA ALA A 33 -25.55 -14.39 -6.72
C ALA A 33 -25.35 -13.73 -8.10
N PRO A 34 -25.33 -12.39 -8.20
CA PRO A 34 -25.22 -11.72 -9.48
C PRO A 34 -23.96 -12.20 -10.20
N SER A 35 -24.18 -12.90 -11.31
CA SER A 35 -23.18 -13.36 -12.27
C SER A 35 -22.59 -12.16 -13.02
N THR A 36 -21.88 -11.32 -12.27
CA THR A 36 -20.95 -10.30 -12.76
C THR A 36 -19.70 -10.29 -11.87
N TYR A 37 -19.27 -11.46 -11.38
CA TYR A 37 -17.88 -11.66 -10.98
C TYR A 37 -17.07 -11.85 -12.27
N VAL A 38 -16.76 -10.72 -12.90
CA VAL A 38 -15.94 -10.67 -14.10
C VAL A 38 -14.57 -11.24 -13.74
N ASP A 39 -14.28 -12.39 -14.36
CA ASP A 39 -12.99 -12.90 -14.77
C ASP A 39 -11.78 -12.05 -14.35
N GLY A 40 -10.94 -12.61 -13.48
CA GLY A 40 -9.64 -12.05 -13.11
C GLY A 40 -9.50 -11.51 -11.68
N SER A 41 -9.95 -12.27 -10.66
CA SER A 41 -9.57 -12.02 -9.26
C SER A 41 -8.04 -11.86 -9.17
N PRO A 42 -7.52 -10.65 -8.93
CA PRO A 42 -6.09 -10.39 -9.04
C PRO A 42 -5.40 -10.99 -7.82
N GLY A 43 -5.11 -12.28 -7.91
CA GLY A 43 -4.10 -12.94 -7.11
C GLY A 43 -4.35 -12.92 -5.61
N ARG A 44 -5.13 -13.87 -5.10
CA ARG A 44 -5.30 -14.09 -3.67
C ARG A 44 -3.93 -14.39 -3.02
N LEU A 45 -3.53 -13.61 -2.02
CA LEU A 45 -2.24 -13.75 -1.33
C LEU A 45 -2.31 -14.75 -0.17
N LEU A 46 -3.41 -14.68 0.57
CA LEU A 46 -3.66 -15.49 1.76
C LEU A 46 -4.59 -16.64 1.41
N THR A 47 -4.17 -17.85 1.75
CA THR A 47 -5.00 -19.05 1.74
C THR A 47 -5.04 -19.60 3.15
N HIS A 48 -6.22 -19.65 3.75
CA HIS A 48 -6.38 -20.20 5.10
C HIS A 48 -7.43 -21.31 5.06
N PRO A 49 -7.12 -22.53 5.55
CA PRO A 49 -7.99 -23.70 5.40
C PRO A 49 -9.32 -23.58 6.15
N LEU A 50 -9.38 -22.74 7.18
CA LEU A 50 -10.57 -22.57 8.03
C LEU A 50 -11.39 -21.31 7.74
N LEU A 51 -10.97 -20.47 6.78
CA LEU A 51 -11.68 -19.21 6.47
C LEU A 51 -12.40 -19.32 5.13
N SER A 52 -13.61 -18.78 5.07
CA SER A 52 -14.38 -18.69 3.83
C SER A 52 -13.74 -17.72 2.82
N ASP A 53 -13.94 -17.99 1.53
CA ASP A 53 -13.37 -17.23 0.42
C ASP A 53 -13.67 -15.72 0.46
N TRP A 54 -14.88 -15.32 0.85
CA TRP A 54 -15.24 -13.90 0.91
C TRP A 54 -14.48 -13.14 2.02
N VAL A 55 -14.17 -13.81 3.14
CA VAL A 55 -13.34 -13.24 4.22
C VAL A 55 -11.91 -13.04 3.72
N LEU A 56 -11.37 -14.04 3.01
CA LEU A 56 -10.05 -13.93 2.39
C LEU A 56 -10.02 -12.80 1.37
N ASP A 57 -11.06 -12.61 0.57
CA ASP A 57 -11.14 -11.51 -0.39
C ASP A 57 -11.16 -10.14 0.32
N ILE A 58 -11.94 -10.00 1.39
CA ILE A 58 -11.94 -8.78 2.24
C ILE A 58 -10.55 -8.51 2.82
N PHE A 59 -9.87 -9.53 3.35
CA PHE A 59 -8.48 -9.38 3.83
C PHE A 59 -7.55 -8.92 2.72
N ASN A 60 -7.69 -9.45 1.51
CA ASN A 60 -6.91 -8.97 0.37
C ASN A 60 -7.28 -7.53 -0.03
N TYR A 61 -8.51 -7.05 0.20
CA TYR A 61 -8.89 -5.64 -0.03
C TYR A 61 -8.23 -4.66 0.94
N SER A 62 -7.66 -5.12 2.07
CA SER A 62 -6.83 -4.27 2.94
C SER A 62 -5.62 -3.68 2.20
N LEU A 63 -5.13 -4.37 1.16
CA LEU A 63 -4.01 -3.94 0.35
C LEU A 63 -4.46 -3.21 -0.92
N ARG A 64 -3.71 -2.15 -1.28
CA ARG A 64 -3.88 -1.49 -2.59
C ARG A 64 -3.65 -2.50 -3.72
N ARG A 65 -4.41 -2.39 -4.81
CA ARG A 65 -4.29 -3.27 -5.99
C ARG A 65 -2.85 -3.47 -6.46
N ARG A 66 -2.07 -2.38 -6.57
CA ARG A 66 -0.66 -2.44 -6.98
C ARG A 66 0.21 -3.20 -5.97
N THR A 67 -0.04 -3.03 -4.67
CA THR A 67 0.68 -3.75 -3.61
C THR A 67 0.36 -5.24 -3.66
N ARG A 68 -0.90 -5.61 -3.88
CA ARG A 68 -1.30 -7.02 -4.04
C ARG A 68 -0.55 -7.73 -5.14
N VAL A 69 -0.55 -7.16 -6.35
CA VAL A 69 0.14 -7.76 -7.50
C VAL A 69 1.63 -7.94 -7.22
N ARG A 70 2.27 -6.95 -6.59
CA ARG A 70 3.68 -7.01 -6.23
C ARG A 70 3.96 -8.07 -5.16
N TYR A 71 3.15 -8.13 -4.11
CA TYR A 71 3.32 -9.11 -3.03
C TYR A 71 3.08 -10.53 -3.53
N LYS A 72 2.10 -10.72 -4.42
CA LYS A 72 1.83 -12.02 -5.04
C LYS A 72 3.07 -12.54 -5.72
N GLN A 73 3.64 -11.75 -6.62
CA GLN A 73 4.86 -12.11 -7.34
C GLN A 73 5.99 -12.49 -6.36
N MET A 74 6.22 -11.67 -5.33
CA MET A 74 7.27 -11.91 -4.34
C MET A 74 7.06 -13.21 -3.55
N ILE A 75 5.82 -13.52 -3.17
CA ILE A 75 5.45 -14.73 -2.45
C ILE A 75 5.56 -15.96 -3.35
N GLU A 76 5.13 -15.86 -4.62
CA GLU A 76 5.27 -16.94 -5.60
C GLU A 76 6.75 -17.26 -5.86
N GLU A 77 7.59 -16.23 -6.00
CA GLU A 77 9.04 -16.40 -6.11
C GLU A 77 9.65 -17.08 -4.88
N PHE A 78 9.19 -16.75 -3.68
CA PHE A 78 9.64 -17.41 -2.44
C PHE A 78 9.22 -18.88 -2.40
N LYS A 79 7.94 -19.19 -2.68
CA LYS A 79 7.43 -20.56 -2.69
C LYS A 79 8.15 -21.44 -3.72
N ALA A 80 8.39 -20.91 -4.92
CA ALA A 80 9.14 -21.62 -5.94
C ALA A 80 10.58 -21.91 -5.49
N TRP A 81 11.23 -20.93 -4.85
CA TRP A 81 12.57 -21.11 -4.29
C TRP A 81 12.58 -22.11 -3.11
N GLU A 82 11.62 -22.02 -2.21
CA GLU A 82 11.50 -22.91 -1.05
C GLU A 82 11.39 -24.37 -1.47
N VAL A 83 10.58 -24.69 -2.49
CA VAL A 83 10.49 -26.05 -3.05
C VAL A 83 11.84 -26.54 -3.58
N SER A 84 12.62 -25.66 -4.23
CA SER A 84 13.96 -26.00 -4.74
C SER A 84 15.03 -26.11 -3.64
N PHE A 85 14.82 -25.48 -2.50
CA PHE A 85 15.76 -25.44 -1.38
C PHE A 85 15.52 -26.55 -0.36
N ASN A 86 14.26 -26.91 -0.11
CA ASN A 86 13.87 -28.01 0.77
C ASN A 86 14.22 -29.39 0.19
N SER A 87 14.41 -29.51 -1.13
CA SER A 87 14.98 -30.73 -1.72
C SER A 87 16.46 -30.93 -1.38
N LEU A 88 17.14 -29.91 -0.86
CA LEU A 88 18.56 -29.91 -0.51
C LEU A 88 18.81 -29.86 1.00
N SER A 89 17.81 -29.50 1.83
CA SER A 89 17.98 -29.31 3.26
C SER A 89 16.84 -29.95 4.07
N HIS A 90 17.21 -30.75 5.08
CA HIS A 90 16.29 -31.42 6.00
C HIS A 90 16.25 -30.56 7.27
N GLU A 91 15.11 -29.96 7.60
CA GLU A 91 14.84 -29.23 8.86
C GLU A 91 15.42 -27.81 9.01
N SER A 92 15.02 -26.87 8.15
CA SER A 92 15.23 -25.44 8.43
C SER A 92 13.94 -24.78 8.95
N ASP A 93 14.06 -23.96 9.99
CA ASP A 93 12.98 -23.13 10.51
C ASP A 93 12.46 -22.15 9.43
N THR A 94 11.16 -21.86 9.42
CA THR A 94 10.50 -21.01 8.43
C THR A 94 11.08 -19.59 8.40
N ILE A 95 11.47 -19.06 9.57
CA ILE A 95 12.12 -17.75 9.65
C ILE A 95 13.53 -17.81 9.03
N SER A 96 14.31 -18.84 9.34
CA SER A 96 15.64 -19.05 8.78
C SER A 96 15.59 -19.19 7.24
N LEU A 97 14.63 -19.93 6.71
CA LEU A 97 14.38 -20.04 5.27
C LEU A 97 14.09 -18.68 4.63
N ALA A 98 13.26 -17.85 5.27
CA ALA A 98 12.98 -16.51 4.78
C ALA A 98 14.23 -15.61 4.79
N LEU A 99 15.10 -15.72 5.81
CA LEU A 99 16.35 -14.95 5.87
C LEU A 99 17.35 -15.37 4.80
N GLU A 100 17.49 -16.66 4.54
CA GLU A 100 18.32 -17.19 3.45
C GLU A 100 17.82 -16.67 2.08
N PHE A 101 16.51 -16.72 1.85
CA PHE A 101 15.92 -16.17 0.63
C PHE A 101 16.15 -14.66 0.49
N LEU A 102 15.95 -13.88 1.57
CA LEU A 102 16.18 -12.43 1.54
C LEU A 102 17.65 -12.10 1.25
N THR A 103 18.58 -12.90 1.79
CA THR A 103 20.02 -12.78 1.52
C THR A 103 20.34 -13.10 0.06
N LEU A 104 19.77 -14.19 -0.47
CA LEU A 104 19.87 -14.56 -1.88
C LEU A 104 19.37 -13.43 -2.79
N LYS A 105 18.25 -12.77 -2.44
CA LYS A 105 17.72 -11.64 -3.22
C LYS A 105 18.59 -10.39 -3.11
N TYR A 106 19.34 -10.20 -2.03
CA TYR A 106 20.25 -9.06 -1.89
C TYR A 106 21.54 -9.21 -2.70
N HIS A 107 22.06 -10.44 -2.81
CA HIS A 107 23.29 -10.74 -3.53
C HIS A 107 23.35 -10.21 -4.98
N PRO A 108 22.30 -10.35 -5.82
CA PRO A 108 22.27 -9.82 -7.19
C PRO A 108 22.18 -8.28 -7.28
N GLY A 109 22.36 -7.56 -6.17
CA GLY A 109 22.47 -6.09 -6.19
C GLY A 109 21.18 -5.35 -5.84
N LEU A 110 20.15 -6.05 -5.34
CA LEU A 110 18.91 -5.37 -4.95
C LEU A 110 19.17 -4.39 -3.79
N ALA A 111 18.50 -3.23 -3.88
CA ALA A 111 18.54 -2.24 -2.81
C ALA A 111 17.85 -2.77 -1.54
N VAL A 112 18.30 -2.30 -0.37
CA VAL A 112 17.71 -2.67 0.93
C VAL A 112 16.22 -2.34 1.00
N SER A 113 15.75 -1.29 0.30
CA SER A 113 14.33 -0.95 0.19
C SER A 113 13.50 -2.03 -0.54
N ALA A 114 14.09 -2.70 -1.54
CA ALA A 114 13.47 -3.83 -2.20
C ALA A 114 13.37 -5.02 -1.25
N ILE A 115 14.45 -5.33 -0.51
CA ILE A 115 14.46 -6.39 0.51
C ILE A 115 13.36 -6.17 1.56
N LYS A 116 13.24 -4.95 2.09
CA LYS A 116 12.13 -4.61 3.02
C LYS A 116 10.75 -4.82 2.42
N THR A 117 10.61 -4.61 1.10
CA THR A 117 9.34 -4.88 0.39
C THR A 117 9.07 -6.38 0.31
N TYR A 118 10.08 -7.19 0.00
CA TYR A 118 10.00 -8.66 0.07
C TYR A 118 9.64 -9.11 1.49
N SER A 119 10.31 -8.61 2.52
CA SER A 119 10.01 -8.97 3.91
C SER A 119 8.58 -8.61 4.31
N SER A 120 8.08 -7.46 3.85
CA SER A 120 6.70 -7.06 4.10
C SER A 120 5.70 -8.00 3.40
N ALA A 121 6.01 -8.47 2.19
CA ALA A 121 5.21 -9.46 1.50
C ALA A 121 5.26 -10.82 2.22
N LEU A 122 6.45 -11.26 2.65
CA LEU A 122 6.63 -12.52 3.37
C LEU A 122 6.00 -12.51 4.75
N ASN A 123 5.93 -11.36 5.43
CA ASN A 123 5.27 -11.23 6.72
C ASN A 123 3.74 -11.48 6.65
N PHE A 124 3.14 -11.50 5.45
CA PHE A 124 1.76 -11.99 5.28
C PHE A 124 1.67 -13.52 5.36
N LEU A 125 2.72 -14.24 4.98
CA LEU A 125 2.79 -15.70 5.01
C LEU A 125 3.39 -16.20 6.33
N ILE A 126 4.44 -15.54 6.81
CA ILE A 126 5.25 -15.92 7.96
C ILE A 126 5.01 -14.87 9.05
N PRO A 127 4.19 -15.16 10.07
CA PRO A 127 3.90 -14.20 11.11
C PRO A 127 5.18 -13.82 11.85
N ASN A 128 5.28 -12.55 12.26
CA ASN A 128 6.37 -12.00 13.05
C ASN A 128 7.77 -11.98 12.40
N LEU A 129 7.91 -12.32 11.12
CA LEU A 129 9.20 -12.23 10.40
C LEU A 129 9.87 -10.86 10.58
N THR A 130 9.12 -9.76 10.43
CA THR A 130 9.68 -8.41 10.53
C THR A 130 9.99 -7.95 11.96
N GLN A 131 9.51 -8.69 12.96
CA GLN A 131 9.75 -8.43 14.38
C GLN A 131 10.88 -9.28 14.93
N ASP A 132 11.27 -10.33 14.21
CA ASP A 132 12.31 -11.25 14.63
C ASP A 132 13.69 -10.57 14.75
N ALA A 133 14.45 -10.98 15.78
CA ALA A 133 15.73 -10.39 16.09
C ALA A 133 16.79 -10.66 15.00
N LEU A 134 16.75 -11.83 14.35
CA LEU A 134 17.68 -12.18 13.28
C LEU A 134 17.37 -11.37 12.02
N TYR A 135 16.09 -11.15 11.70
CA TYR A 135 15.69 -10.24 10.63
C TYR A 135 16.20 -8.81 10.84
N LEU A 136 16.02 -8.26 12.04
CA LEU A 136 16.50 -6.91 12.35
C LEU A 136 18.03 -6.82 12.27
N ARG A 137 18.74 -7.87 12.69
CA ARG A 137 20.20 -7.96 12.58
C ARG A 137 20.65 -8.08 11.11
N LEU A 138 19.95 -8.87 10.30
CA LEU A 138 20.17 -8.97 8.86
C LEU A 138 20.04 -7.59 8.21
N LEU A 139 18.91 -6.89 8.42
CA LEU A 139 18.72 -5.55 7.86
C LEU A 139 19.84 -4.58 8.25
N LYS A 140 20.27 -4.58 9.51
CA LYS A 140 21.41 -3.76 9.96
C LYS A 140 22.67 -4.10 9.18
N GLY A 141 22.99 -5.39 9.02
CA GLY A 141 24.11 -5.85 8.21
C GLY A 141 24.03 -5.38 6.76
N LEU A 142 22.85 -5.49 6.14
CA LEU A 142 22.63 -5.02 4.77
C LEU A 142 22.88 -3.51 4.61
N TYR A 143 22.42 -2.69 5.56
CA TYR A 143 22.65 -1.25 5.55
C TYR A 143 24.12 -0.86 5.73
N VAL A 144 24.86 -1.61 6.54
CA VAL A 144 26.31 -1.42 6.71
C VAL A 144 27.06 -1.80 5.44
N CYS A 145 26.70 -2.93 4.82
CA CYS A 145 27.33 -3.41 3.59
C CYS A 145 27.09 -2.49 2.39
N ARG A 146 25.87 -1.94 2.25
CA ARG A 146 25.54 -0.97 1.19
C ARG A 146 24.64 0.13 1.77
N PRO A 147 25.23 1.23 2.26
CA PRO A 147 24.48 2.39 2.72
C PRO A 147 23.57 2.91 1.61
N SER A 148 22.38 3.37 1.97
CA SER A 148 21.50 4.04 1.01
C SER A 148 22.13 5.36 0.60
N THR A 149 22.59 5.43 -0.65
CA THR A 149 23.08 6.68 -1.23
C THR A 149 21.92 7.61 -1.52
N LEU A 150 22.17 8.92 -1.45
CA LEU A 150 21.22 9.92 -1.88
C LEU A 150 20.88 9.68 -3.35
N ARG A 151 19.59 9.61 -3.66
CA ARG A 151 19.12 9.36 -5.04
C ARG A 151 19.52 10.47 -6.00
N TYR A 152 19.73 11.67 -5.48
CA TYR A 152 20.08 12.86 -6.24
C TYR A 152 21.30 13.51 -5.59
N THR A 153 22.36 13.69 -6.37
CA THR A 153 23.59 14.41 -5.98
C THR A 153 23.45 15.92 -6.19
N SER A 154 22.48 16.33 -7.01
CA SER A 154 22.16 17.73 -7.28
C SER A 154 20.65 17.88 -7.47
N THR A 155 20.16 19.10 -7.21
CA THR A 155 18.83 19.53 -7.65
C THR A 155 18.92 20.00 -9.09
N TRP A 156 17.90 19.71 -9.89
CA TRP A 156 17.80 20.24 -11.24
C TRP A 156 17.54 21.76 -11.19
N GLY A 157 18.07 22.51 -12.17
CA GLY A 157 17.94 23.96 -12.24
C GLY A 157 16.53 24.36 -12.68
N VAL A 158 15.67 24.71 -11.71
CA VAL A 158 14.28 25.09 -11.98
C VAL A 158 14.20 26.33 -12.88
N ASP A 159 15.11 27.28 -12.69
CA ASP A 159 15.19 28.51 -13.49
C ASP A 159 15.42 28.23 -14.97
N LEU A 160 16.21 27.21 -15.31
CA LEU A 160 16.45 26.80 -16.70
C LEU A 160 15.13 26.41 -17.37
N LEU A 161 14.31 25.60 -16.68
CA LEU A 161 13.02 25.18 -17.21
C LEU A 161 12.04 26.35 -17.26
N LEU A 162 11.97 27.19 -16.23
CA LEU A 162 11.08 28.36 -16.23
C LEU A 162 11.43 29.33 -17.36
N ASN A 163 12.71 29.58 -17.60
CA ASN A 163 13.18 30.43 -18.70
C ASN A 163 12.83 29.82 -20.06
N TYR A 164 13.01 28.51 -20.24
CA TYR A 164 12.60 27.82 -21.45
C TYR A 164 11.08 27.89 -21.68
N LEU A 165 10.28 27.61 -20.64
CA LEU A 165 8.81 27.71 -20.70
C LEU A 165 8.34 29.14 -20.98
N ASN A 166 9.06 30.15 -20.49
CA ASN A 166 8.76 31.55 -20.76
C ASN A 166 9.05 31.93 -22.22
N SER A 167 10.09 31.36 -22.84
CA SER A 167 10.42 31.62 -24.25
C SER A 167 9.40 31.04 -25.26
N LEU A 168 8.60 30.05 -24.85
CA LEU A 168 7.55 29.44 -25.67
C LEU A 168 6.32 30.36 -25.75
N VAL A 169 6.10 30.98 -26.91
CA VAL A 169 4.94 31.84 -27.17
C VAL A 169 3.69 30.98 -27.36
N ASN A 170 2.64 31.23 -26.58
CA ASN A 170 1.43 30.38 -26.54
C ASN A 170 0.72 30.25 -27.89
N ASP A 171 0.75 31.30 -28.71
CA ASP A 171 0.03 31.36 -29.99
C ASP A 171 0.79 30.68 -31.13
N GLN A 172 2.07 30.32 -30.91
CA GLN A 172 2.95 29.73 -31.93
C GLN A 172 3.23 28.25 -31.68
N ILE A 173 2.70 27.68 -30.60
CA ILE A 173 2.99 26.32 -30.17
C ILE A 173 1.76 25.43 -30.34
N ASP A 174 2.01 24.17 -30.71
CA ASP A 174 0.94 23.17 -30.81
C ASP A 174 0.27 22.93 -29.47
N LEU A 175 -0.99 22.46 -29.50
CA LEU A 175 -1.77 22.07 -28.32
C LEU A 175 -0.98 21.14 -27.39
N LYS A 176 -0.19 20.22 -27.96
CA LYS A 176 0.69 19.32 -27.20
C LYS A 176 1.69 20.10 -26.34
N TRP A 177 2.34 21.11 -26.90
CA TRP A 177 3.33 21.93 -26.21
C TRP A 177 2.69 22.86 -25.18
N THR A 178 1.50 23.40 -25.48
CA THR A 178 0.70 24.17 -24.51
C THR A 178 0.31 23.30 -23.31
N ALA A 179 -0.11 22.06 -23.55
CA ALA A 179 -0.42 21.10 -22.49
C ALA A 179 0.82 20.74 -21.65
N ILE A 180 1.99 20.53 -22.27
CA ILE A 180 3.24 20.27 -21.57
C ILE A 180 3.64 21.48 -20.71
N LYS A 181 3.54 22.69 -21.24
CA LYS A 181 3.84 23.94 -20.53
C LYS A 181 2.94 24.10 -19.31
N LEU A 182 1.63 23.92 -19.47
CA LEU A 182 0.65 23.97 -18.38
C LEU A 182 0.92 22.88 -17.33
N ALA A 183 1.11 21.63 -17.75
CA ALA A 183 1.37 20.51 -16.85
C ALA A 183 2.68 20.70 -16.06
N SER A 184 3.71 21.25 -16.69
CA SER A 184 5.00 21.54 -16.04
C SER A 184 4.85 22.64 -14.99
N LEU A 185 4.13 23.73 -15.31
CA LEU A 185 3.86 24.80 -14.36
C LEU A 185 2.99 24.33 -13.19
N LEU A 186 1.96 23.51 -13.45
CA LEU A 186 1.14 22.91 -12.40
C LEU A 186 1.95 21.95 -11.52
N ALA A 187 2.84 21.14 -12.11
CA ALA A 187 3.73 20.25 -11.36
C ALA A 187 4.65 21.05 -10.42
N LEU A 188 5.17 22.19 -10.88
CA LEU A 188 6.01 23.07 -10.08
C LEU A 188 5.25 23.80 -8.99
N ALA A 189 4.09 24.38 -9.32
CA ALA A 189 3.30 25.17 -8.38
C ALA A 189 2.67 24.30 -7.27
N LEU A 190 2.19 23.10 -7.62
CA LEU A 190 1.52 22.21 -6.67
C LEU A 190 2.48 21.24 -5.96
N ALA A 191 3.73 21.13 -6.43
CA ALA A 191 4.67 20.07 -6.04
C ALA A 191 4.03 18.66 -6.09
N ALA A 192 3.08 18.46 -7.01
CA ALA A 192 2.23 17.29 -7.08
C ALA A 192 2.91 16.13 -7.82
N ARG A 193 2.60 14.90 -7.42
CA ARG A 193 3.07 13.70 -8.14
C ARG A 193 2.36 13.59 -9.48
N GLY A 194 2.99 12.92 -10.46
CA GLY A 194 2.35 12.67 -11.75
C GLY A 194 0.97 12.01 -11.64
N SER A 195 0.78 11.06 -10.70
CA SER A 195 -0.53 10.43 -10.46
C SER A 195 -1.58 11.37 -9.85
N GLU A 196 -1.15 12.43 -9.16
CA GLU A 196 -2.05 13.44 -8.59
C GLU A 196 -2.46 14.44 -9.68
N LEU A 197 -1.53 14.83 -10.55
CA LEU A 197 -1.82 15.67 -11.72
C LEU A 197 -2.83 15.03 -12.66
N THR A 198 -2.79 13.70 -12.85
CA THR A 198 -3.79 12.98 -13.65
C THR A 198 -5.21 12.97 -13.07
N GLN A 199 -5.37 13.36 -11.81
CA GLN A 199 -6.67 13.40 -11.12
C GLN A 199 -7.27 14.81 -11.09
N LEU A 200 -6.61 15.79 -11.72
CA LEU A 200 -7.11 17.15 -11.81
C LEU A 200 -8.41 17.21 -12.61
N ASN A 201 -9.34 18.03 -12.12
CA ASN A 201 -10.61 18.30 -12.77
C ASN A 201 -10.86 19.82 -12.76
N ILE A 202 -11.48 20.32 -13.82
CA ILE A 202 -11.79 21.74 -14.05
C ILE A 202 -13.11 22.13 -13.37
N VAL A 203 -13.97 21.17 -13.05
CA VAL A 203 -15.30 21.42 -12.45
C VAL A 203 -15.14 21.92 -11.00
N ASP A 204 -16.13 22.63 -10.47
CA ASP A 204 -16.19 22.95 -9.04
C ASP A 204 -16.47 21.68 -8.19
N PRO A 205 -15.84 21.50 -7.02
CA PRO A 205 -14.96 22.43 -6.30
C PRO A 205 -13.46 22.23 -6.59
N TRP A 206 -13.11 21.48 -7.64
CA TRP A 206 -11.74 21.02 -7.88
C TRP A 206 -10.80 22.13 -8.37
N LEU A 207 -11.32 23.09 -9.13
CA LEU A 207 -10.61 24.29 -9.55
C LEU A 207 -11.50 25.50 -9.34
N SER A 208 -11.21 26.30 -8.31
CA SER A 208 -11.98 27.50 -8.00
C SER A 208 -11.14 28.75 -8.20
N ARG A 209 -11.71 29.79 -8.83
CA ARG A 209 -11.06 31.08 -8.95
C ARG A 209 -11.18 31.86 -7.64
N THR A 210 -10.06 32.35 -7.14
CA THR A 210 -9.97 33.22 -5.96
C THR A 210 -9.46 34.60 -6.38
N PRO A 211 -9.63 35.65 -5.57
CA PRO A 211 -9.12 36.99 -5.91
C PRO A 211 -7.60 37.04 -6.14
N GLY A 212 -6.84 36.10 -5.55
CA GLY A 212 -5.39 35.99 -5.68
C GLY A 212 -4.90 34.98 -6.72
N GLY A 213 -5.80 34.34 -7.49
CA GLY A 213 -5.42 33.35 -8.51
C GLY A 213 -6.33 32.12 -8.50
N PHE A 214 -5.76 30.96 -8.82
CA PHE A 214 -6.50 29.69 -8.87
C PHE A 214 -6.23 28.85 -7.64
N HIS A 215 -7.28 28.32 -7.05
CA HIS A 215 -7.21 27.35 -5.96
C HIS A 215 -7.55 25.96 -6.52
N VAL A 216 -6.64 25.01 -6.32
CA VAL A 216 -6.72 23.66 -6.88
C VAL A 216 -6.82 22.64 -5.75
N ILE A 217 -7.86 21.80 -5.77
CA ILE A 217 -8.07 20.74 -4.79
C ILE A 217 -7.69 19.40 -5.41
N LEU A 218 -6.60 18.80 -4.90
CA LEU A 218 -6.18 17.45 -5.27
C LEU A 218 -6.92 16.41 -4.42
N LYS A 219 -7.92 15.74 -4.99
CA LYS A 219 -8.57 14.59 -4.33
C LYS A 219 -7.82 13.30 -4.66
N GLY A 220 -6.96 12.88 -3.76
CA GLY A 220 -6.30 11.58 -3.78
C GLY A 220 -5.88 11.20 -2.38
N ARG A 221 -5.78 9.89 -2.06
CA ARG A 221 -5.19 9.40 -0.81
C ARG A 221 -3.73 9.84 -0.75
N GLN A 222 -3.49 11.07 -0.31
CA GLN A 222 -2.18 11.54 0.07
C GLN A 222 -1.64 10.54 1.10
N LYS A 223 -0.35 10.24 1.05
CA LYS A 223 0.26 9.24 1.94
C LYS A 223 0.03 9.55 3.43
N THR A 224 -0.37 10.79 3.72
CA THR A 224 -0.66 11.38 5.03
C THR A 224 -2.14 11.76 5.24
N SER A 225 -3.09 11.19 4.48
CA SER A 225 -4.50 11.23 4.92
C SER A 225 -4.69 10.12 5.96
N HIS A 226 -4.57 10.47 7.24
CA HIS A 226 -4.85 9.56 8.35
C HIS A 226 -6.21 8.90 8.14
N ILE A 227 -6.21 7.57 8.06
CA ILE A 227 -7.40 6.77 8.31
C ILE A 227 -7.40 6.57 9.82
N PHE A 228 -8.29 7.29 10.52
CA PHE A 228 -8.65 6.92 11.88
C PHE A 228 -9.51 5.66 11.78
N LEU A 229 -8.96 4.54 12.27
CA LEU A 229 -9.70 3.35 12.69
C LEU A 229 -9.08 2.89 14.01
#